data_AF-A0A235I430-F1
#
_entry.id   AF-A0A235I430-F1
#
_cell.length_a   1.000
_cell.length_b   1.000
_cell.length_c   1.000
_cell.angle_alpha   90.00
_cell.angle_beta   90.00
_cell.angle_gamma   90.00
#
_symmetry.space_group_name_H-M   'P 1'
#
loop_
_entity.id
_entity.type
_entity.pdbx_description
1 polymer ?
#
loop_
_entity_poly.entity_id
_entity_poly.type
_entity_poly.pdbx_seq_one_letter_code
_entity_poly.pdbx_strand_id
1 'polypeptide(L)' 'MREECYGLKLLPEGGVSESAAEGFTQIKVTGKVQTSWFGDNVGINLAWRFLIDPQGKIFFLAIDILASPEELLNLGLVRN' A
#
# COMPACT_ATOMS: atom_id res chain seq x y z
N MET A 1 3.42 -5.03 -18.08
CA MET A 1 3.46 -4.34 -16.77
C MET A 1 3.80 -2.86 -16.86
N ARG A 2 4.69 -2.41 -17.76
CA ARG A 2 5.04 -0.97 -17.89
C ARG A 2 3.92 -0.11 -18.51
N GLU A 3 2.89 -0.73 -19.08
CA GLU A 3 1.82 -0.06 -19.83
C GLU A 3 0.72 0.52 -18.93
N GLU A 4 0.50 -0.02 -17.73
CA GLU A 4 -0.70 0.31 -16.92
C GLU A 4 -0.42 1.25 -15.74
N CYS A 5 0.83 1.40 -15.32
CA CYS A 5 1.20 2.21 -14.14
C CYS A 5 1.83 3.57 -14.50
N TYR A 6 1.81 3.95 -15.78
CA TYR A 6 2.37 5.22 -16.23
C TYR A 6 1.55 6.40 -15.73
N GLY A 7 2.21 7.45 -15.23
CA GLY A 7 1.54 8.66 -14.75
C GLY A 7 0.85 8.51 -13.38
N LEU A 8 1.09 7.41 -12.65
CA LEU A 8 0.66 7.30 -11.26
C LEU A 8 1.60 8.08 -10.34
N LYS A 9 1.03 8.91 -9.47
CA LYS A 9 1.74 9.64 -8.42
C LYS A 9 1.32 9.09 -7.07
N LEU A 10 2.23 8.38 -6.42
CA LEU A 10 2.03 7.73 -5.13
C LEU A 10 2.32 8.73 -4.01
N LEU A 11 1.38 8.87 -3.07
CA LEU A 11 1.45 9.79 -1.93
C LEU A 11 1.24 8.97 -0.64
N PRO A 12 2.25 8.22 -0.18
CA PRO A 12 2.15 7.50 1.10
C PRO A 12 2.06 8.49 2.27
N GLU A 13 1.20 8.21 3.24
CA GLU A 13 0.94 9.08 4.39
C GLU A 13 1.45 8.48 5.70
N GLY A 14 1.36 7.15 5.86
CA GLY A 14 1.83 6.44 7.04
C GLY A 14 1.88 4.94 6.83
N GLY A 15 2.49 4.22 7.77
CA GLY A 15 2.57 2.78 7.70
C GLY A 15 3.04 2.12 8.99
N VAL A 16 2.87 0.81 9.06
CA VAL A 16 3.34 -0.05 10.14
C VAL A 16 4.16 -1.20 9.56
N SER A 17 5.18 -1.63 10.30
CA SER A 17 6.02 -2.78 9.98
C SER A 17 6.02 -3.73 11.16
N GLU A 18 5.73 -5.00 10.91
CA GLU A 18 5.70 -6.05 11.93
C GLU A 18 6.45 -7.29 11.43
N SER A 19 7.18 -7.94 12.33
CA SER A 19 7.78 -9.24 12.04
C SER A 19 6.68 -10.29 11.84
N ALA A 20 6.84 -11.15 10.84
CA ALA A 20 5.97 -12.28 10.56
C ALA A 20 6.69 -13.61 10.77
N ALA A 21 5.99 -14.72 10.56
CA ALA A 21 6.56 -16.06 10.68
C ALA A 21 7.76 -16.25 9.75
N GLU A 22 8.66 -17.16 10.13
CA GLU A 22 9.79 -17.61 9.28
C GLU A 22 10.75 -16.49 8.84
N GLY A 23 10.84 -15.41 9.63
CA GLY A 23 11.73 -14.28 9.35
C GLY A 23 11.22 -13.32 8.28
N PHE A 24 9.98 -13.49 7.83
CA PHE A 24 9.33 -12.52 6.96
C PHE A 24 9.01 -11.23 7.71
N THR A 25 8.79 -10.15 6.97
CA THR A 25 8.30 -8.87 7.51
C THR A 25 7.03 -8.46 6.76
N GLN A 26 5.97 -8.16 7.50
CA GLN A 26 4.75 -7.58 6.95
C GLN A 26 4.81 -6.06 7.10
N ILE A 27 4.53 -5.36 5.99
CA ILE A 27 4.49 -3.90 5.98
C ILE A 27 3.15 -3.48 5.37
N LYS A 28 2.40 -2.66 6.09
CA LYS A 28 1.20 -2.01 5.57
C LYS A 28 1.44 -0.51 5.51
N VAL A 29 1.28 0.07 4.34
CA VAL A 29 1.37 1.51 4.08
C VAL A 29 0.00 1.98 3.61
N THR A 30 -0.49 3.09 4.13
CA THR A 30 -1.71 3.75 3.66
C THR A 30 -1.36 5.12 3.07
N GLY A 31 -2.18 5.57 2.12
CA GLY A 31 -2.02 6.87 1.52
C GLY A 31 -2.92 7.05 0.31
N LYS A 32 -2.51 7.93 -0.60
CA LYS A 32 -3.27 8.24 -1.81
C LYS A 32 -2.48 7.92 -3.06
N VAL A 33 -3.18 7.64 -4.15
CA VAL A 33 -2.62 7.70 -5.50
C VAL A 33 -3.39 8.71 -6.32
N GLN A 34 -2.67 9.45 -7.16
CA GLN A 34 -3.25 10.29 -8.21
C GLN A 34 -2.94 9.64 -9.55
N THR A 35 -3.90 9.68 -10.47
CA THR A 35 -3.71 9.20 -11.84
C THR A 35 -3.76 10.36 -12.81
N SER A 36 -3.03 10.24 -13.92
CA SER A 36 -3.01 11.28 -14.95
C SER A 36 -4.37 11.55 -15.61
N TRP A 37 -5.36 10.66 -15.43
CA TRP A 37 -6.69 10.80 -16.03
C TRP A 37 -7.58 11.85 -15.33
N PHE A 38 -7.33 12.11 -14.04
CA PHE A 38 -8.16 13.03 -13.24
C PHE A 38 -7.38 14.26 -12.72
N GLY A 39 -6.08 14.33 -13.02
CA GLY A 39 -5.18 15.37 -12.52
C GLY A 39 -4.94 15.32 -11.01
N ASP A 40 -4.22 16.31 -10.48
CA ASP A 40 -3.82 16.38 -9.06
C ASP A 40 -4.99 16.68 -8.09
N ASN A 41 -6.22 16.78 -8.58
CA ASN A 41 -7.41 17.12 -7.79
C ASN A 41 -8.14 15.90 -7.22
N VAL A 42 -7.87 14.69 -7.73
CA VAL A 42 -8.51 13.45 -7.27
C VAL A 42 -7.45 12.51 -6.70
N GLY A 43 -7.51 12.29 -5.38
CA GLY A 43 -6.72 11.28 -4.69
C GLY A 43 -7.57 10.04 -4.39
N ILE A 44 -7.11 8.88 -4.83
CA ILE A 44 -7.72 7.59 -4.50
C ILE A 44 -7.01 7.05 -3.27
N ASN A 45 -7.74 6.79 -2.19
CA ASN A 45 -7.18 6.22 -0.96
C ASN A 45 -6.84 4.74 -1.19
N LEU A 46 -5.61 4.35 -0.85
CA LEU A 46 -5.10 2.99 -1.02
C LEU A 46 -4.39 2.48 0.23
N ALA A 47 -4.32 1.15 0.35
CA ALA A 47 -3.33 0.48 1.18
C ALA A 47 -2.42 -0.40 0.31
N TRP A 48 -1.12 -0.34 0.58
CA TRP A 48 -0.12 -1.28 0.08
C TRP A 48 0.24 -2.26 1.18
N ARG A 49 0.07 -3.55 0.92
CA ARG A 49 0.44 -4.62 1.86
C ARG A 49 1.58 -5.44 1.26
N PHE A 50 2.75 -5.27 1.83
CA PHE A 50 3.95 -6.00 1.46
C PHE A 50 4.17 -7.17 2.40
N LEU A 51 4.62 -8.28 1.84
CA LEU A 51 5.29 -9.35 2.56
C LEU A 51 6.72 -9.42 2.02
N ILE A 52 7.67 -9.14 2.90
CA ILE A 52 9.10 -9.10 2.58
C ILE A 52 9.75 -10.38 3.09
N ASP A 53 10.49 -11.07 2.23
CA ASP A 53 11.24 -12.28 2.59
C ASP A 53 12.44 -11.97 3.51
N PRO A 54 13.06 -12.98 4.14
CA PRO A 54 14.24 -12.75 4.99
C PRO A 54 15.47 -12.20 4.25
N GLN A 55 15.46 -12.17 2.91
CA GLN A 55 16.50 -11.57 2.07
C GLN A 55 16.19 -10.10 1.71
N GLY A 56 15.08 -9.55 2.22
CA GLY A 56 14.67 -8.17 1.99
C GLY A 56 13.97 -7.94 0.64
N LYS A 57 13.50 -8.99 -0.03
CA LYS A 57 12.79 -8.88 -1.32
C LYS A 57 11.28 -8.91 -1.12
N ILE A 58 10.55 -8.23 -2.00
CA ILE A 58 9.09 -8.30 -2.04
C ILE A 58 8.70 -9.70 -2.51
N PHE A 59 8.24 -10.52 -1.57
CA PHE A 59 7.66 -11.83 -1.86
C PHE A 59 6.22 -11.68 -2.36
N PHE A 60 5.47 -10.75 -1.77
CA PHE A 60 4.10 -10.43 -2.16
C PHE A 60 3.79 -8.94 -1.95
N LEU A 61 2.96 -8.40 -2.84
CA LEU A 61 2.38 -7.06 -2.74
C LEU A 61 0.90 -7.11 -3.15
N ALA A 62 0.02 -6.68 -2.25
CA ALA A 62 -1.36 -6.33 -2.58
C ALA A 62 -1.56 -4.81 -2.54
N ILE A 63 -2.43 -4.32 -3.42
CA ILE A 63 -2.89 -2.91 -3.45
C ILE A 63 -4.41 -2.95 -3.30
N ASP A 64 -4.91 -2.41 -2.19
CA ASP A 64 -6.33 -2.36 -1.89
C ASP A 64 -6.85 -0.93 -2.10
N ILE A 65 -7.94 -0.77 -2.84
CA ILE A 65 -8.69 0.49 -2.89
C ILE A 65 -9.54 0.57 -1.62
N LEU A 66 -9.32 1.61 -0.82
CA LEU A 66 -10.03 1.78 0.46
C LEU A 66 -11.42 2.35 0.23
N ALA A 67 -12.40 1.83 0.97
CA ALA A 67 -13.80 2.22 0.78
C ALA A 67 -14.10 3.62 1.36
N SER A 68 -13.34 4.04 2.37
CA SER A 68 -13.51 5.37 3.00
C SER A 68 -12.18 5.98 3.48
N PRO A 69 -12.10 7.30 3.71
CA PRO A 69 -10.91 7.96 4.23
C PRO A 69 -10.50 7.50 5.63
N GLU A 70 -11.45 7.08 6.47
CA GLU A 70 -11.17 6.63 7.84
C GLU A 70 -10.27 5.39 7.86
N GLU A 71 -10.33 4.55 6.82
CA GLU A 71 -9.48 3.37 6.69
C GLU A 71 -7.99 3.71 6.52
N LEU A 72 -7.63 4.93 6.09
CA LEU A 72 -6.24 5.38 6.04
C LEU A 72 -5.59 5.37 7.42
N LEU A 73 -6.37 5.65 8.47
CA LEU A 73 -5.92 5.67 9.86
C LEU A 73 -5.89 4.26 10.47
N ASN A 74 -6.57 3.30 9.84
CA ASN A 74 -6.62 1.92 10.31
C ASN A 74 -5.37 1.15 9.85
N LEU A 75 -4.27 1.35 10.57
CA LEU A 75 -3.02 0.64 10.34
C LEU A 75 -3.01 -0.79 10.89
N GLY A 76 -4.08 -1.23 11.56
CA GLY A 76 -4.22 -2.62 11.99
C GLY A 76 -4.02 -3.57 10.81
N LEU A 77 -3.04 -4.46 10.93
CA LEU A 77 -2.96 -5.64 10.08
C LEU A 77 -4.14 -6.54 10.46
N VAL A 78 -4.88 -7.03 9.47
CA VAL A 78 -6.05 -7.90 9.66
C VAL A 78 -5.65 -9.04 10.60
N ARG A 79 -6.13 -8.99 11.85
CA ARG A 79 -6.01 -10.09 12.80
C ARG A 79 -6.99 -11.16 12.33
N ASN A 80 -6.47 -12.26 11.80
CA ASN A 80 -7.17 -13.54 11.74
C ASN A 80 -6.34 -14.54 12.55
#